data_AF-U2SZM6-F1
#
_entry.id   AF-U2SZM6-F1
#
_cell.length_a   1.000
_cell.length_b   1.000
_cell.length_c   1.000
_cell.angle_alpha   90.00
_cell.angle_beta   90.00
_cell.angle_gamma   90.00
#
_symmetry.space_group_name_H-M   'P 1'
#
loop_
_entity.id
_entity.type
_entity.pdbx_description
1 polymer ?
#
loop_
_entity_poly.entity_id
_entity_poly.type
_entity_poly.pdbx_seq_one_letter_code
_entity_poly.pdbx_strand_id
1 'polypeptide(L)'
;MPVNFEKMSEKTRKNSVGNFWKCKRNFILVMLGIMSLANISMSESIQKSKENSKNIEAQSKNIQEDEELYSYNLIRSVFKPKSKEPQPDASPDDNDRSVDVGHQERLLNKVREELADYFANPSKEEAERHMVWVEVPVWRLQDGKKVSDTERIQVLNVLASDVKEIFREIYNGHEKFPVKRLIGYTWRGQNSRSFHNTGRAIDINPEENPQVDIDGRVLVGKKWDPHENPYSIKPNGDVVKAFRKRGWVWGEKFRKKDYMHFGFKEM
;
A
#
# COMPACT_ATOMS: atom_id res chain seq x y z
N MET A 1 74.45 -64.19 -30.13
CA MET A 1 75.28 -64.32 -28.92
C MET A 1 74.58 -63.57 -27.78
N PRO A 2 74.31 -64.18 -26.62
CA PRO A 2 73.52 -63.54 -25.56
C PRO A 2 74.39 -63.04 -24.40
N VAL A 3 74.20 -61.81 -23.93
CA VAL A 3 74.74 -61.25 -22.65
C VAL A 3 73.95 -59.96 -22.37
N ASN A 4 73.49 -59.53 -21.19
CA ASN A 4 73.20 -60.09 -19.86
C ASN A 4 72.35 -58.99 -19.15
N PHE A 5 71.21 -59.34 -18.55
CA PHE A 5 70.33 -58.41 -17.84
C PHE A 5 70.74 -58.34 -16.36
N GLU A 6 71.68 -57.47 -16.02
CA GLU A 6 71.86 -57.05 -14.62
C GLU A 6 72.62 -55.73 -14.52
N LYS A 7 71.83 -54.65 -14.32
CA LYS A 7 72.12 -53.43 -13.58
C LYS A 7 71.39 -52.26 -14.23
N MET A 8 70.23 -51.92 -13.67
CA MET A 8 69.81 -50.52 -13.41
C MET A 8 68.46 -50.53 -12.68
N SER A 9 68.41 -51.23 -11.55
CA SER A 9 67.36 -51.06 -10.54
C SER A 9 67.95 -50.23 -9.41
N GLU A 10 67.91 -48.88 -9.50
CA GLU A 10 67.99 -48.06 -8.27
C GLU A 10 67.64 -46.56 -8.35
N LYS A 11 67.03 -46.03 -9.43
CA LYS A 11 66.81 -44.57 -9.48
C LYS A 11 65.45 -44.08 -9.96
N THR A 12 64.34 -44.63 -9.45
CA THR A 12 63.03 -43.95 -9.64
C THR A 12 61.90 -44.29 -8.66
N ARG A 13 62.16 -44.68 -7.40
CA ARG A 13 61.07 -45.02 -6.44
C ARG A 13 61.06 -44.21 -5.14
N LYS A 14 61.37 -42.90 -5.17
CA LYS A 14 61.22 -42.03 -3.98
C LYS A 14 60.39 -40.74 -4.16
N ASN A 15 59.94 -40.38 -5.36
CA ASN A 15 59.25 -39.09 -5.59
C ASN A 15 57.73 -39.16 -5.83
N SER A 16 57.09 -40.33 -5.86
CA SER A 16 55.63 -40.43 -6.14
C SER A 16 54.74 -40.45 -4.89
N VAL A 17 55.25 -40.90 -3.74
CA VAL A 17 54.42 -41.06 -2.52
C VAL A 17 54.12 -39.71 -1.85
N GLY A 18 55.07 -38.77 -1.84
CA GLY A 18 54.90 -37.44 -1.27
C GLY A 18 53.95 -36.54 -2.07
N ASN A 19 53.98 -36.62 -3.40
CA ASN A 19 53.09 -35.86 -4.28
C ASN A 19 51.65 -36.39 -4.24
N PHE A 20 51.47 -37.72 -4.08
CA PHE A 20 50.15 -38.32 -3.93
C PHE A 20 49.47 -37.94 -2.61
N TRP A 21 50.24 -37.88 -1.51
CA TRP A 21 49.73 -37.41 -0.21
C TRP A 21 49.41 -35.92 -0.21
N LYS A 22 50.21 -35.08 -0.88
CA LYS A 22 49.97 -33.64 -1.00
C LYS A 22 48.72 -33.32 -1.85
N CYS A 23 48.49 -34.07 -2.94
CA CYS A 23 47.28 -33.96 -3.75
C CYS A 23 46.01 -34.41 -2.98
N LYS A 24 46.05 -35.53 -2.25
CA LYS A 24 44.91 -35.96 -1.42
C LYS A 24 44.59 -34.97 -0.30
N ARG A 25 45.61 -34.40 0.35
CA ARG A 25 45.41 -33.39 1.42
C ARG A 25 44.83 -32.09 0.88
N ASN A 26 45.29 -31.62 -0.29
CA ASN A 26 44.70 -30.45 -0.96
C ASN A 26 43.26 -30.72 -1.41
N PHE A 27 42.95 -31.91 -1.92
CA PHE A 27 41.57 -32.26 -2.31
C PHE A 27 40.61 -32.30 -1.11
N ILE A 28 41.05 -32.86 0.02
CA ILE A 28 40.27 -32.87 1.27
C ILE A 28 40.04 -31.46 1.80
N LEU A 29 41.06 -30.58 1.76
CA LEU A 29 40.92 -29.18 2.19
C LEU A 29 39.97 -28.38 1.30
N VAL A 30 39.98 -28.60 -0.01
CA VAL A 30 39.04 -27.96 -0.95
C VAL A 30 37.61 -28.43 -0.70
N MET A 31 37.39 -29.74 -0.50
CA MET A 31 36.06 -30.27 -0.19
C MET A 31 35.53 -29.77 1.17
N LEU A 32 36.38 -29.69 2.20
CA LEU A 32 36.02 -29.09 3.48
C LEU A 32 35.67 -27.60 3.35
N GLY A 33 36.41 -26.85 2.51
CA GLY A 33 36.11 -25.45 2.21
C GLY A 33 34.76 -25.26 1.52
N ILE A 34 34.45 -26.10 0.52
CA ILE A 34 33.16 -26.06 -0.20
C ILE A 34 32.00 -26.43 0.73
N MET A 35 32.16 -27.46 1.57
CA MET A 35 31.14 -27.83 2.57
C MET A 35 30.94 -26.72 3.61
N SER A 36 32.02 -26.05 4.03
CA SER A 36 31.92 -24.91 4.94
C SER A 36 31.17 -23.72 4.31
N LEU A 37 31.44 -23.39 3.04
CA LEU A 37 30.76 -22.31 2.32
C LEU A 37 29.28 -22.61 2.08
N ALA A 38 28.96 -23.86 1.72
CA ALA A 38 27.57 -24.29 1.57
C ALA A 38 26.80 -24.21 2.89
N ASN A 39 27.43 -24.61 4.02
CA ASN A 39 26.82 -24.49 5.34
C ASN A 39 26.60 -23.02 5.76
N ILE A 40 27.54 -22.12 5.44
CA ILE A 40 27.38 -20.68 5.71
C ILE A 40 26.22 -20.10 4.88
N SER A 41 26.18 -20.37 3.57
CA SER A 41 25.10 -19.90 2.69
C SER A 41 23.73 -20.47 3.08
N MET A 42 23.68 -21.75 3.51
CA MET A 42 22.46 -22.35 4.06
C MET A 42 22.08 -21.69 5.39
N SER A 43 23.04 -21.38 6.26
CA SER A 43 22.74 -20.70 7.54
C SER A 43 22.20 -19.28 7.34
N GLU A 44 22.75 -18.52 6.40
CA GLU A 44 22.27 -17.17 6.04
C GLU A 44 20.87 -17.21 5.42
N SER A 45 20.62 -18.17 4.52
CA SER A 45 19.29 -18.33 3.92
C SER A 45 18.23 -18.78 4.94
N ILE A 46 18.61 -19.62 5.91
CA ILE A 46 17.75 -20.02 7.03
C ILE A 46 17.51 -18.86 8.01
N GLN A 47 18.50 -18.00 8.23
CA GLN A 47 18.31 -16.79 9.05
C GLN A 47 17.36 -15.80 8.37
N LYS A 48 17.56 -15.55 7.07
CA LYS A 48 16.69 -14.67 6.27
C LYS A 48 15.25 -15.20 6.17
N SER A 49 15.07 -16.52 6.05
CA SER A 49 13.73 -17.12 6.04
C SER A 49 13.03 -17.02 7.40
N LYS A 50 13.76 -17.16 8.51
CA LYS A 50 13.24 -16.95 9.87
C LYS A 50 12.89 -15.50 10.17
N GLU A 51 13.64 -14.53 9.64
CA GLU A 51 13.29 -13.12 9.76
C GLU A 51 12.04 -12.78 8.94
N ASN A 52 11.96 -13.26 7.70
CA ASN A 52 10.76 -13.09 6.87
C ASN A 52 9.52 -13.74 7.52
N SER A 53 9.65 -14.94 8.10
CA SER A 53 8.52 -15.60 8.76
C SER A 53 8.05 -14.83 9.99
N LYS A 54 8.98 -14.28 10.79
CA LYS A 54 8.63 -13.42 11.93
C LYS A 54 7.94 -12.13 11.50
N ASN A 55 8.37 -11.55 10.38
CA ASN A 55 7.76 -10.31 9.86
C ASN A 55 6.35 -10.58 9.31
N ILE A 56 6.15 -11.72 8.64
CA ILE A 56 4.83 -12.19 8.19
C ILE A 56 3.91 -12.48 9.39
N GLU A 57 4.42 -13.11 10.46
CA GLU A 57 3.66 -13.34 11.69
C GLU A 57 3.30 -12.05 12.43
N ALA A 58 4.18 -11.04 12.43
CA ALA A 58 3.89 -9.74 13.00
C ALA A 58 2.83 -8.98 12.18
N GLN A 59 2.94 -9.01 10.86
CA GLN A 59 1.94 -8.43 9.96
C GLN A 59 0.59 -9.14 10.08
N SER A 60 0.56 -10.48 10.15
CA SER A 60 -0.71 -11.23 10.29
C SER A 60 -1.39 -10.97 11.62
N LYS A 61 -0.64 -10.81 12.72
CA LYS A 61 -1.19 -10.40 14.02
C LYS A 61 -1.76 -8.99 14.00
N ASN A 62 -1.06 -8.04 13.39
CA ASN A 62 -1.58 -6.67 13.24
C ASN A 62 -2.84 -6.62 12.38
N ILE A 63 -2.88 -7.39 11.28
CA ILE A 63 -4.07 -7.51 10.42
C ILE A 63 -5.24 -8.13 11.20
N GLN A 64 -4.98 -9.15 12.02
CA GLN A 64 -5.99 -9.78 12.86
C GLN A 64 -6.54 -8.81 13.93
N GLU A 65 -5.67 -8.03 14.59
CA GLU A 65 -6.08 -7.02 15.56
C GLU A 65 -6.90 -5.89 14.91
N ASP A 66 -6.52 -5.45 13.70
CA ASP A 66 -7.26 -4.44 12.94
C ASP A 66 -8.63 -4.98 12.46
N GLU A 67 -8.72 -6.25 12.07
CA GLU A 67 -9.99 -6.92 11.71
C GLU A 67 -10.89 -7.11 12.93
N GLU A 68 -10.33 -7.49 14.09
CA GLU A 68 -11.09 -7.59 15.34
C GLU A 68 -11.59 -6.23 15.80
N LEU A 69 -10.78 -5.18 15.72
CA LEU A 69 -11.18 -3.80 16.02
C LEU A 69 -12.28 -3.32 15.07
N TYR A 70 -12.19 -3.65 13.78
CA TYR A 70 -13.22 -3.35 12.79
C TYR A 70 -14.54 -4.08 13.09
N SER A 71 -14.48 -5.37 13.40
CA SER A 71 -15.63 -6.19 13.80
C SER A 71 -16.29 -5.67 15.09
N TYR A 72 -15.48 -5.27 16.08
CA TYR A 72 -15.97 -4.74 17.36
C TYR A 72 -16.71 -3.41 17.18
N ASN A 73 -16.17 -2.51 16.35
CA ASN A 73 -16.82 -1.23 16.05
C ASN A 73 -18.10 -1.40 15.22
N LEU A 74 -18.12 -2.38 14.31
CA LEU A 74 -19.30 -2.73 13.52
C LEU A 74 -20.45 -3.21 14.44
N ILE A 75 -20.19 -4.17 15.33
CA ILE A 75 -21.18 -4.69 16.28
C ILE A 75 -21.70 -3.58 17.19
N ARG A 76 -20.82 -2.74 17.73
CA ARG A 76 -21.23 -1.61 18.61
C ARG A 76 -22.15 -0.61 17.91
N SER A 77 -21.98 -0.40 16.60
CA SER A 77 -22.82 0.53 15.83
C SER A 77 -24.22 0.00 15.56
N VAL A 78 -24.37 -1.32 15.43
CA VAL A 78 -25.65 -2.01 15.16
C VAL A 78 -26.54 -2.08 16.41
N PHE A 79 -25.94 -2.12 17.61
CA PHE A 79 -26.66 -2.34 18.87
C PHE A 79 -26.86 -1.10 19.76
N LYS A 80 -26.74 0.13 19.24
CA LYS A 80 -27.13 1.32 20.03
C LYS A 80 -28.67 1.40 20.19
N PRO A 81 -29.25 1.29 21.40
CA PRO A 81 -30.67 1.52 21.59
C PRO A 81 -31.01 3.01 21.39
N LYS A 82 -32.07 3.30 20.63
CA LYS A 82 -32.67 4.63 20.50
C LYS A 82 -33.09 5.13 21.89
N SER A 83 -32.36 6.08 22.46
CA SER A 83 -32.90 6.97 23.50
C SER A 83 -33.07 8.36 22.91
N LYS A 84 -34.18 9.00 23.28
CA LYS A 84 -34.69 10.26 22.72
C LYS A 84 -33.66 11.40 22.88
N GLU A 85 -33.31 12.03 21.78
CA GLU A 85 -32.46 13.22 21.72
C GLU A 85 -33.35 14.48 21.76
N PRO A 86 -33.06 15.51 22.56
CA PRO A 86 -33.78 16.77 22.52
C PRO A 86 -33.36 17.58 21.28
N GLN A 87 -34.31 18.26 20.64
CA GLN A 87 -34.04 19.12 19.50
C GLN A 87 -33.19 20.33 19.91
N PRO A 88 -32.16 20.72 19.13
CA PRO A 88 -31.53 22.02 19.29
C PRO A 88 -32.14 23.04 18.32
N ASP A 89 -32.52 24.17 18.90
CA ASP A 89 -32.82 25.44 18.23
C ASP A 89 -31.60 25.94 17.42
N ALA A 90 -31.90 26.74 16.40
CA ALA A 90 -30.96 27.25 15.41
C ALA A 90 -30.03 28.37 15.95
N SER A 91 -28.73 28.28 15.64
CA SER A 91 -27.82 29.38 15.21
C SER A 91 -26.39 28.81 15.01
N PRO A 92 -25.53 29.37 14.12
CA PRO A 92 -24.33 28.72 13.63
C PRO A 92 -23.10 29.09 14.46
N ASP A 93 -22.29 28.09 14.81
CA ASP A 93 -20.89 28.32 15.14
C ASP A 93 -20.04 27.13 14.67
N ASP A 94 -19.07 27.46 13.81
CA ASP A 94 -18.02 26.57 13.32
C ASP A 94 -17.18 26.10 14.52
N ASN A 95 -17.38 24.86 14.95
CA ASN A 95 -16.42 24.17 15.81
C ASN A 95 -16.01 22.85 15.19
N ASP A 96 -14.89 22.96 14.48
CA ASP A 96 -13.82 21.98 14.30
C ASP A 96 -13.95 20.77 15.24
N ARG A 97 -14.40 19.64 14.67
CA ARG A 97 -14.27 18.35 15.35
C ARG A 97 -12.79 18.00 15.35
N SER A 98 -12.17 18.11 16.53
CA SER A 98 -10.79 17.72 16.80
C SER A 98 -10.40 16.47 16.01
N VAL A 99 -9.63 16.66 14.94
CA VAL A 99 -8.91 15.58 14.29
C VAL A 99 -8.08 14.90 15.37
N ASP A 100 -8.14 13.57 15.52
CA ASP A 100 -7.23 12.87 16.43
C ASP A 100 -5.82 12.97 15.83
N VAL A 101 -5.14 14.06 16.18
CA VAL A 101 -3.80 14.42 15.68
C VAL A 101 -2.82 13.27 15.94
N GLY A 102 -3.00 12.54 17.05
CA GLY A 102 -2.17 11.40 17.40
C GLY A 102 -2.40 10.18 16.49
N HIS A 103 -3.65 9.90 16.11
CA HIS A 103 -3.93 8.88 15.09
C HIS A 103 -3.33 9.25 13.73
N GLN A 104 -3.54 10.50 13.29
CA GLN A 104 -3.04 10.94 12.00
C GLN A 104 -1.51 10.88 11.96
N GLU A 105 -0.80 11.42 12.94
CA GLU A 105 0.67 11.39 12.98
C GLU A 105 1.24 9.97 12.91
N ARG A 106 0.64 9.03 13.67
CA ARG A 106 1.02 7.60 13.61
C ARG A 106 0.82 7.01 12.22
N LEU A 107 -0.31 7.29 11.57
CA LEU A 107 -0.59 6.78 10.23
C LEU A 107 0.39 7.36 9.18
N LEU A 108 0.75 8.64 9.32
CA LEU A 108 1.73 9.27 8.44
C LEU A 108 3.13 8.64 8.60
N ASN A 109 3.51 8.24 9.81
CA ASN A 109 4.78 7.55 10.05
C ASN A 109 4.75 6.14 9.44
N LYS A 110 3.66 5.38 9.63
CA LYS A 110 3.46 4.09 8.97
C LYS A 110 3.59 4.19 7.45
N VAL A 111 2.98 5.20 6.83
CA VAL A 111 3.10 5.44 5.37
C VAL A 111 4.54 5.69 4.94
N ARG A 112 5.32 6.45 5.73
CA ARG A 112 6.73 6.72 5.42
C ARG A 112 7.59 5.47 5.54
N GLU A 113 7.38 4.69 6.59
CA GLU A 113 8.08 3.43 6.83
C GLU A 113 7.77 2.41 5.74
N GLU A 114 6.49 2.25 5.40
CA GLU A 114 6.03 1.32 4.37
C GLU A 114 6.61 1.64 2.99
N LEU A 115 6.70 2.92 2.63
CA LEU A 115 7.21 3.36 1.33
C LEU A 115 8.72 3.68 1.32
N ALA A 116 9.47 3.30 2.36
CA ALA A 116 10.90 3.61 2.45
C ALA A 116 11.69 3.03 1.26
N ASP A 117 11.44 1.75 0.92
CA ASP A 117 12.07 1.07 -0.21
C ASP A 117 11.66 1.69 -1.56
N TYR A 118 10.39 2.08 -1.70
CA TYR A 118 9.90 2.85 -2.84
C TYR A 118 10.66 4.15 -3.04
N PHE A 119 10.88 4.94 -2.00
CA PHE A 119 11.60 6.20 -2.15
C PHE A 119 13.10 6.00 -2.38
N ALA A 120 13.69 4.90 -1.90
CA ALA A 120 15.07 4.55 -2.17
C ALA A 120 15.29 4.11 -3.63
N ASN A 121 14.34 3.38 -4.21
CA ASN A 121 14.42 2.90 -5.59
C ASN A 121 13.04 2.88 -6.29
N PRO A 122 12.52 4.05 -6.73
CA PRO A 122 11.18 4.13 -7.29
C PRO A 122 11.07 3.28 -8.56
N SER A 123 10.16 2.32 -8.56
CA SER A 123 9.80 1.51 -9.72
C SER A 123 8.34 1.06 -9.63
N LYS A 124 7.80 0.52 -10.72
CA LYS A 124 6.44 -0.01 -10.74
C LYS A 124 6.35 -1.22 -9.82
N GLU A 125 7.33 -2.11 -9.93
CA GLU A 125 7.43 -3.35 -9.18
C GLU A 125 7.48 -3.04 -7.68
N GLU A 126 8.27 -2.04 -7.30
CA GLU A 126 8.37 -1.57 -5.91
C GLU A 126 7.03 -1.04 -5.38
N ALA A 127 6.37 -0.15 -6.12
CA ALA A 127 5.06 0.36 -5.73
C ALA A 127 4.02 -0.75 -5.53
N GLU A 128 3.96 -1.71 -6.47
CA GLU A 128 2.95 -2.78 -6.45
C GLU A 128 3.06 -3.72 -5.26
N ARG A 129 4.25 -3.86 -4.65
CA ARG A 129 4.41 -4.68 -3.43
C ARG A 129 3.63 -4.15 -2.23
N HIS A 130 3.35 -2.85 -2.22
CA HIS A 130 2.65 -2.20 -1.10
C HIS A 130 1.16 -1.99 -1.40
N MET A 131 0.66 -2.43 -2.56
CA MET A 131 -0.74 -2.23 -2.95
C MET A 131 -1.62 -3.38 -2.49
N VAL A 132 -2.82 -3.04 -2.02
CA VAL A 132 -3.87 -4.01 -1.71
C VAL A 132 -5.17 -3.59 -2.36
N TRP A 133 -5.96 -4.58 -2.77
CA TRP A 133 -7.34 -4.34 -3.16
C TRP A 133 -8.22 -4.18 -1.93
N VAL A 134 -9.00 -3.11 -1.89
CA VAL A 134 -10.08 -2.93 -0.93
C VAL A 134 -11.42 -2.94 -1.68
N GLU A 135 -12.40 -3.64 -1.12
CA GLU A 135 -13.80 -3.53 -1.53
C GLU A 135 -14.49 -2.51 -0.63
N VAL A 136 -15.22 -1.58 -1.24
CA VAL A 136 -15.87 -0.46 -0.56
C VAL A 136 -17.35 -0.38 -0.93
N PRO A 137 -18.24 -0.01 0.02
CA PRO A 137 -19.64 0.20 -0.29
C PRO A 137 -19.84 1.51 -1.05
N VAL A 138 -20.70 1.51 -2.07
CA VAL A 138 -20.99 2.69 -2.88
C VAL A 138 -22.48 2.78 -3.21
N TRP A 139 -22.94 3.99 -3.55
CA TRP A 139 -24.23 4.18 -4.20
C TRP A 139 -24.03 4.25 -5.71
N ARG A 140 -24.91 3.61 -6.49
CA ARG A 140 -25.03 3.81 -7.94
C ARG A 140 -26.33 4.54 -8.24
N LEU A 141 -26.43 5.21 -9.39
CA LEU A 141 -27.71 5.64 -9.93
C LEU A 141 -28.12 4.70 -11.06
N GLN A 142 -29.26 4.03 -10.88
CA GLN A 142 -29.93 3.22 -11.89
C GLN A 142 -31.31 3.83 -12.11
N ASP A 143 -31.60 4.28 -13.33
CA ASP A 143 -32.87 4.94 -13.70
C ASP A 143 -33.27 6.08 -12.75
N GLY A 144 -32.29 6.91 -12.37
CA GLY A 144 -32.46 8.02 -11.45
C GLY A 144 -32.62 7.64 -9.97
N LYS A 145 -32.67 6.34 -9.64
CA LYS A 145 -32.76 5.83 -8.28
C LYS A 145 -31.40 5.42 -7.75
N LYS A 146 -31.15 5.74 -6.48
CA LYS A 146 -29.93 5.33 -5.78
C LYS A 146 -30.05 3.90 -5.30
N VAL A 147 -29.11 3.05 -5.70
CA VAL A 147 -29.05 1.64 -5.31
C VAL A 147 -27.71 1.33 -4.67
N SER A 148 -27.71 0.41 -3.71
CA SER A 148 -26.51 -0.07 -3.05
C SER A 148 -25.71 -0.94 -4.00
N ASP A 149 -24.38 -0.84 -3.93
CA ASP A 149 -23.43 -1.66 -4.66
C ASP A 149 -22.08 -1.69 -3.93
N THR A 150 -21.11 -2.42 -4.47
CA THR A 150 -19.71 -2.37 -4.05
C THR A 150 -18.80 -1.99 -5.21
N GLU A 151 -17.60 -1.51 -4.89
CA GLU A 151 -16.55 -1.22 -5.86
C GLU A 151 -15.20 -1.66 -5.29
N ARG A 152 -14.27 -2.06 -6.17
CA ARG A 152 -12.91 -2.43 -5.78
C ARG A 152 -11.91 -1.37 -6.23
N ILE A 153 -11.02 -1.00 -5.32
CA ILE A 153 -9.92 -0.06 -5.61
C ILE A 153 -8.61 -0.58 -5.02
N GLN A 154 -7.50 -0.34 -5.72
CA GLN A 154 -6.18 -0.57 -5.17
C GLN A 154 -5.69 0.65 -4.43
N VAL A 155 -5.18 0.47 -3.21
CA VAL A 155 -4.63 1.53 -2.37
C VAL A 155 -3.37 1.02 -1.67
N LEU A 156 -2.61 1.94 -1.06
CA LEU A 156 -1.52 1.58 -0.17
C LEU A 156 -2.05 0.74 1.01
N ASN A 157 -1.40 -0.37 1.32
CA ASN A 157 -1.82 -1.32 2.36
C ASN A 157 -2.11 -0.67 3.72
N VAL A 158 -1.25 0.23 4.20
CA VAL A 158 -1.42 0.92 5.49
C VAL A 158 -2.60 1.90 5.49
N LEU A 159 -3.13 2.29 4.33
CA LEU A 159 -4.32 3.14 4.19
C LEU A 159 -5.62 2.35 3.99
N ALA A 160 -5.55 1.02 3.86
CA ALA A 160 -6.70 0.19 3.51
C ALA A 160 -7.87 0.32 4.52
N SER A 161 -7.57 0.32 5.82
CA SER A 161 -8.58 0.47 6.88
C SER A 161 -9.25 1.84 6.81
N ASP A 162 -8.46 2.90 6.69
CA ASP A 162 -8.95 4.28 6.55
C ASP A 162 -9.85 4.44 5.33
N VAL A 163 -9.46 3.88 4.19
CA VAL A 163 -10.23 3.95 2.95
C VAL A 163 -11.57 3.22 3.10
N LYS A 164 -11.60 2.01 3.67
CA LYS A 164 -12.86 1.30 3.96
C LYS A 164 -13.78 2.16 4.82
N GLU A 165 -13.22 2.79 5.84
CA GLU A 165 -13.94 3.66 6.76
C GLU A 165 -14.45 4.96 6.12
N ILE A 166 -13.68 5.58 5.23
CA ILE A 166 -14.12 6.74 4.42
C ILE A 166 -15.35 6.37 3.62
N PHE A 167 -15.29 5.30 2.84
CA PHE A 167 -16.40 4.92 1.97
C PHE A 167 -17.61 4.40 2.76
N ARG A 168 -17.40 3.77 3.91
CA ARG A 168 -18.48 3.45 4.85
C ARG A 168 -19.20 4.69 5.35
N GLU A 169 -18.48 5.77 5.68
CA GLU A 169 -19.10 7.05 6.08
C GLU A 169 -19.84 7.72 4.92
N ILE A 170 -19.25 7.74 3.72
CA ILE A 170 -19.91 8.27 2.51
C ILE A 170 -21.20 7.50 2.21
N TYR A 171 -21.15 6.17 2.29
CA TYR A 171 -22.28 5.29 2.03
C TYR A 171 -23.42 5.50 3.04
N ASN A 172 -23.10 5.69 4.32
CA ASN A 172 -24.10 5.95 5.37
C ASN A 172 -24.52 7.42 5.47
N GLY A 173 -23.86 8.30 4.72
CA GLY A 173 -24.17 9.73 4.67
C GLY A 173 -25.55 10.04 4.09
N HIS A 174 -26.10 11.19 4.46
CA HIS A 174 -27.40 11.66 3.98
C HIS A 174 -27.41 11.89 2.47
N GLU A 175 -26.27 12.30 1.91
CA GLU A 175 -26.10 12.57 0.49
C GLU A 175 -26.26 11.30 -0.33
N LYS A 176 -25.92 10.11 0.20
CA LYS A 176 -25.86 8.86 -0.56
C LYS A 176 -25.19 9.08 -1.91
N PHE A 177 -23.97 9.61 -1.86
CA PHE A 177 -23.28 10.13 -3.04
C PHE A 177 -23.05 9.03 -4.08
N PRO A 178 -23.58 9.16 -5.31
CA PRO A 178 -23.38 8.18 -6.36
C PRO A 178 -21.95 8.15 -6.90
N VAL A 179 -21.40 6.96 -7.02
CA VAL A 179 -20.06 6.71 -7.58
C VAL A 179 -20.22 5.99 -8.91
N LYS A 180 -19.75 6.59 -10.01
CA LYS A 180 -19.57 5.93 -11.31
C LYS A 180 -18.24 5.19 -11.38
N ARG A 181 -17.18 5.84 -10.90
CA ARG A 181 -15.81 5.38 -11.10
C ARG A 181 -14.93 5.86 -9.96
N LEU A 182 -14.07 4.96 -9.51
CA LEU A 182 -12.97 5.24 -8.61
C LEU A 182 -11.65 4.93 -9.29
N ILE A 183 -10.62 5.72 -9.00
CA ILE A 183 -9.24 5.45 -9.41
C ILE A 183 -8.37 5.53 -8.16
N GLY A 184 -7.77 4.41 -7.77
CA GLY A 184 -6.76 4.35 -6.72
C GLY A 184 -5.34 4.33 -7.30
N TYR A 185 -4.55 3.32 -6.95
CA TYR A 185 -3.24 3.09 -7.55
C TYR A 185 -3.31 3.03 -9.08
N THR A 186 -2.40 3.76 -9.73
CA THR A 186 -2.19 3.72 -11.18
C THR A 186 -0.77 4.17 -11.44
N TRP A 187 0.06 3.28 -11.98
CA TRP A 187 1.43 3.64 -12.36
C TRP A 187 1.42 4.67 -13.50
N ARG A 188 1.94 5.87 -13.21
CA ARG A 188 2.09 7.00 -14.13
C ARG A 188 3.54 7.26 -14.52
N GLY A 189 4.41 6.26 -14.33
CA GLY A 189 5.83 6.33 -14.68
C GLY A 189 6.74 6.73 -13.51
N GLN A 190 7.99 6.31 -13.61
CA GLN A 190 9.00 6.40 -12.54
C GLN A 190 9.29 7.83 -12.09
N ASN A 191 9.32 8.76 -13.05
CA ASN A 191 9.62 10.17 -12.79
C ASN A 191 8.38 10.98 -12.39
N SER A 192 7.21 10.34 -12.26
CA SER A 192 5.99 11.01 -11.87
C SER A 192 5.91 11.15 -10.35
N ARG A 193 5.62 12.37 -9.89
CA ARG A 193 5.34 12.67 -8.47
C ARG A 193 3.88 12.40 -8.08
N SER A 194 3.13 11.72 -8.94
CA SER A 194 1.72 11.40 -8.70
C SER A 194 1.55 10.50 -7.47
N PHE A 195 0.68 10.89 -6.54
CA PHE A 195 0.34 10.06 -5.39
C PHE A 195 -0.34 8.73 -5.79
N HIS A 196 -0.93 8.66 -6.99
CA HIS A 196 -1.43 7.40 -7.55
C HIS A 196 -0.33 6.36 -7.77
N ASN A 197 0.94 6.75 -7.98
CA ASN A 197 2.04 5.79 -8.07
C ASN A 197 2.26 5.05 -6.74
N THR A 198 1.83 5.64 -5.63
CA THR A 198 2.06 5.11 -4.28
C THR A 198 0.77 4.66 -3.60
N GLY A 199 -0.36 4.58 -4.33
CA GLY A 199 -1.65 4.20 -3.74
C GLY A 199 -2.19 5.17 -2.69
N ARG A 200 -1.69 6.41 -2.65
CA ARG A 200 -2.05 7.46 -1.68
C ARG A 200 -3.03 8.49 -2.24
N ALA A 201 -3.61 8.22 -3.40
CA ALA A 201 -4.59 9.09 -4.02
C ALA A 201 -5.81 8.31 -4.48
N ILE A 202 -6.96 8.94 -4.40
CA ILE A 202 -8.24 8.44 -4.89
C ILE A 202 -8.90 9.54 -5.72
N ASP A 203 -9.15 9.25 -7.01
CA ASP A 203 -9.98 10.09 -7.86
C ASP A 203 -11.41 9.53 -7.90
N ILE A 204 -12.42 10.39 -7.74
CA ILE A 204 -13.84 10.00 -7.74
C ILE A 204 -14.58 10.72 -8.87
N ASN A 205 -15.30 9.96 -9.69
CA ASN A 205 -16.09 10.45 -10.83
C ASN A 205 -15.34 11.50 -11.68
N PRO A 206 -14.20 11.14 -12.32
CA PRO A 206 -13.33 12.10 -13.02
C PRO A 206 -13.99 12.93 -14.12
N GLU A 207 -15.03 12.41 -14.77
CA GLU A 207 -15.75 13.17 -15.80
C GLU A 207 -16.55 14.32 -15.18
N GLU A 208 -17.12 14.11 -13.99
CA GLU A 208 -17.98 15.07 -13.29
C GLU A 208 -17.24 15.92 -12.26
N ASN A 209 -15.95 15.64 -12.05
CA ASN A 209 -15.07 16.35 -11.13
C ASN A 209 -13.72 16.63 -11.81
N PRO A 210 -13.69 17.53 -12.81
CA PRO A 210 -12.52 17.75 -13.65
C PRO A 210 -11.30 18.28 -12.89
N GLN A 211 -10.14 18.08 -13.51
CA GLN A 211 -8.98 18.93 -13.25
C GLN A 211 -9.06 20.16 -14.13
N VAL A 212 -8.86 21.34 -13.55
CA VAL A 212 -8.90 22.62 -14.23
C VAL A 212 -7.57 23.35 -14.09
N ASP A 213 -7.18 24.04 -15.15
CA ASP A 213 -6.04 24.94 -15.16
C ASP A 213 -6.37 26.22 -14.37
N ILE A 214 -5.37 27.07 -14.18
CA ILE A 214 -5.48 28.27 -13.34
C ILE A 214 -6.48 29.28 -13.92
N ASP A 215 -6.61 29.31 -15.24
CA ASP A 215 -7.56 30.15 -15.98
C ASP A 215 -8.98 29.56 -16.03
N GLY A 216 -9.21 28.41 -15.39
CA GLY A 216 -10.49 27.71 -15.37
C GLY A 216 -10.72 26.77 -16.56
N ARG A 217 -9.77 26.65 -17.49
CA ARG A 217 -9.88 25.68 -18.60
C ARG A 217 -9.84 24.25 -18.08
N VAL A 218 -10.75 23.41 -18.56
CA VAL A 218 -10.78 21.97 -18.23
C VAL A 218 -9.59 21.27 -18.89
N LEU A 219 -8.76 20.61 -18.08
CA LEU A 219 -7.62 19.80 -18.52
C LEU A 219 -8.00 18.33 -18.69
N VAL A 220 -8.78 17.81 -17.74
CA VAL A 220 -9.27 16.43 -17.70
C VAL A 220 -10.69 16.44 -17.16
N GLY A 221 -11.57 15.58 -17.71
CA GLY A 221 -12.98 15.51 -17.33
C GLY A 221 -13.86 16.45 -18.17
N LYS A 222 -15.05 16.77 -17.67
CA LYS A 222 -16.04 17.61 -18.38
C LYS A 222 -16.37 18.90 -17.64
N LYS A 223 -17.07 18.81 -16.51
CA LYS A 223 -17.53 20.00 -15.76
C LYS A 223 -17.78 19.63 -14.30
N TRP A 224 -17.35 20.49 -13.40
CA TRP A 224 -17.73 20.43 -11.99
C TRP A 224 -19.02 21.21 -11.79
N ASP A 225 -20.08 20.52 -11.36
CA ASP A 225 -21.41 21.11 -11.19
C ASP A 225 -22.13 20.54 -9.95
N PRO A 226 -21.65 20.87 -8.73
CA PRO A 226 -22.09 20.21 -7.48
C PRO A 226 -23.54 20.50 -7.08
N HIS A 227 -24.20 21.45 -7.74
CA HIS A 227 -25.59 21.80 -7.44
C HIS A 227 -26.58 21.02 -8.31
N GLU A 228 -26.25 20.79 -9.58
CA GLU A 228 -27.13 20.14 -10.55
C GLU A 228 -26.75 18.67 -10.81
N ASN A 229 -25.45 18.37 -10.87
CA ASN A 229 -24.97 17.04 -11.22
C ASN A 229 -24.82 16.17 -9.96
N PRO A 230 -25.58 15.08 -9.82
CA PRO A 230 -25.53 14.23 -8.62
C PRO A 230 -24.18 13.52 -8.42
N TYR A 231 -23.33 13.47 -9.44
CA TYR A 231 -22.00 12.86 -9.40
C TYR A 231 -20.87 13.87 -9.13
N SER A 232 -21.18 15.17 -9.07
CA SER A 232 -20.21 16.22 -8.76
C SER A 232 -20.10 16.40 -7.24
N ILE A 233 -18.87 16.39 -6.74
CA ILE A 233 -18.54 16.45 -5.32
C ILE A 233 -18.86 17.85 -4.78
N LYS A 234 -19.64 17.90 -3.70
CA LYS A 234 -19.97 19.15 -2.99
C LYS A 234 -18.86 19.52 -2.01
N PRO A 235 -18.41 20.80 -1.94
CA PRO A 235 -17.35 21.23 -1.01
C PRO A 235 -17.59 20.92 0.47
N ASN A 236 -18.87 20.87 0.87
CA ASN A 236 -19.32 20.58 2.23
C ASN A 236 -20.17 19.29 2.30
N GLY A 237 -20.08 18.45 1.26
CA GLY A 237 -20.79 17.18 1.15
C GLY A 237 -20.17 16.06 1.99
N ASP A 238 -20.83 14.90 1.96
CA ASP A 238 -20.42 13.75 2.79
C ASP A 238 -19.06 13.19 2.33
N VAL A 239 -18.78 13.23 1.02
CA VAL A 239 -17.48 12.85 0.45
C VAL A 239 -16.36 13.66 1.08
N VAL A 240 -16.39 14.99 0.95
CA VAL A 240 -15.31 15.86 1.42
C VAL A 240 -15.14 15.76 2.94
N LYS A 241 -16.25 15.66 3.70
CA LYS A 241 -16.21 15.50 5.15
C LYS A 241 -15.55 14.18 5.57
N ALA A 242 -15.90 13.06 4.95
CA ALA A 242 -15.35 11.75 5.28
C ALA A 242 -13.84 11.66 5.03
N PHE A 243 -13.37 12.22 3.90
CA PHE A 243 -11.94 12.30 3.58
C PHE A 243 -11.18 13.23 4.53
N ARG A 244 -11.66 14.47 4.72
CA ARG A 244 -10.99 15.47 5.59
C ARG A 244 -10.87 15.01 7.03
N LYS A 245 -11.89 14.31 7.55
CA LYS A 245 -11.89 13.74 8.91
C LYS A 245 -10.71 12.79 9.16
N ARG A 246 -10.15 12.19 8.10
CA ARG A 246 -9.00 11.27 8.15
C ARG A 246 -7.73 11.88 7.57
N GLY A 247 -7.67 13.20 7.44
CA GLY A 247 -6.45 13.91 7.04
C GLY A 247 -6.14 13.85 5.54
N TRP A 248 -7.08 13.42 4.70
CA TRP A 248 -6.93 13.52 3.25
C TRP A 248 -7.21 14.95 2.78
N VAL A 249 -6.42 15.40 1.80
CA VAL A 249 -6.54 16.73 1.19
C VAL A 249 -7.34 16.61 -0.10
N TRP A 250 -8.32 17.49 -0.27
CA TRP A 250 -9.11 17.58 -1.49
C TRP A 250 -8.48 18.56 -2.48
N GLY A 251 -8.38 18.17 -3.75
CA GLY A 251 -7.71 18.92 -4.81
C GLY A 251 -8.33 20.24 -5.21
N GLU A 252 -9.48 20.61 -4.64
CA GLU A 252 -10.07 21.95 -4.81
C GLU A 252 -9.13 23.08 -4.37
N LYS A 253 -8.25 22.83 -3.40
CA LYS A 253 -7.29 23.81 -2.89
C LYS A 253 -5.99 23.90 -3.69
N PHE A 254 -5.83 23.10 -4.75
CA PHE A 254 -4.60 23.13 -5.55
C PHE A 254 -4.56 24.34 -6.47
N ARG A 255 -3.35 24.75 -6.85
CA ARG A 255 -3.14 25.83 -7.82
C ARG A 255 -3.86 25.52 -9.15
N LYS A 256 -3.75 24.29 -9.63
CA LYS A 256 -4.61 23.74 -10.68
C LYS A 256 -5.62 22.85 -9.97
N LYS A 257 -6.85 23.32 -9.82
CA LYS A 257 -7.84 22.61 -9.00
C LYS A 257 -8.10 21.25 -9.61
N ASP A 258 -8.19 20.24 -8.76
CA ASP A 258 -8.40 18.87 -9.14
C ASP A 258 -9.58 18.30 -8.35
N TYR A 259 -10.80 18.51 -8.86
CA TYR A 259 -12.03 18.27 -8.09
C TYR A 259 -12.29 16.79 -7.80
N MET A 260 -11.74 15.89 -8.62
CA MET A 260 -11.84 14.44 -8.42
C MET A 260 -10.90 13.95 -7.33
N HIS A 261 -9.82 14.68 -7.05
CA HIS A 261 -8.65 14.16 -6.36
C HIS A 261 -8.72 14.30 -4.84
N PHE A 262 -8.46 13.20 -4.15
CA PHE A 262 -8.13 13.18 -2.73
C PHE A 262 -6.76 12.55 -2.53
N GLY A 263 -5.84 13.28 -1.91
CA GLY A 263 -4.48 12.83 -1.61
C GLY A 263 -4.24 12.64 -0.11
N PHE A 264 -3.60 11.54 0.29
CA PHE A 264 -3.15 11.33 1.66
C PHE A 264 -1.76 11.94 1.87
N LYS A 265 -1.74 12.98 2.71
CA LYS A 265 -0.56 13.77 3.09
C LYS A 265 0.17 14.40 1.90
N GLU A 266 -0.48 15.40 1.34
CA GLU A 266 0.18 16.45 0.58
C GLU A 266 0.85 17.42 1.55
N MET A 267 2.17 17.53 1.47
CA MET A 267 2.93 18.66 2.02
C MET A 267 3.98 19.06 1.00
#